data_AF-A0A100HIH3-F1
#
_entry.id   AF-A0A100HIH3-F1
#
_cell.length_a   1.000
_cell.length_b   1.000
_cell.length_c   1.000
_cell.angle_alpha   90.00
_cell.angle_beta   90.00
_cell.angle_gamma   90.00
#
_symmetry.space_group_name_H-M   'P 1'
#
loop_
_entity.id
_entity.type
_entity.pdbx_description
1 polymer ?
#
loop_
_entity_poly.entity_id
_entity_poly.type
_entity_poly.pdbx_seq_one_letter_code
_entity_poly.pdbx_strand_id
1 'polypeptide(L)'
;MAGVLAALLGAGQAGAVAAEPFGIEVRFLGAPLGAAPRSAVNEAARRVSALIASPFEPVRVDVPAGECDRGLPALRGRLTRLVVFVRVKRLDDDLYATGMPCDLHDGSFLPIYGVVDLNSAGLSDLPRTDVLDTMIHEFLHVLGVGTLWERDARVSVSGEQDDRVFLKRQGKTTLYVAPRAVAAFRALGGRGAGIPLDPDLGHWAGEAVCSEVLSGSSGEYTGRLNPVSPLTLGALEDLGYRVQGGRAAPFRLPVGACPVQADPPAVPAGGFASCAAARAAGAALPLRRGQLGYRPGLDGDGDGLACER
;
A
#
# COMPACT_ATOMS: atom_id res chain seq x y z
N MET A 1 40.69 -60.01 32.42
CA MET A 1 39.97 -59.32 31.34
C MET A 1 38.69 -58.73 31.92
N ALA A 2 38.67 -57.42 32.13
CA ALA A 2 37.46 -56.67 32.47
C ALA A 2 37.48 -55.41 31.59
N GLY A 3 36.65 -55.42 30.55
CA GLY A 3 36.52 -54.30 29.60
C GLY A 3 35.54 -53.28 30.16
N VAL A 4 35.99 -52.06 30.37
CA VAL A 4 35.15 -50.91 30.72
C VAL A 4 34.54 -50.36 29.43
N LEU A 5 33.22 -50.48 29.27
CA LEU A 5 32.48 -49.75 28.23
C LEU A 5 32.32 -48.28 28.66
N ALA A 6 32.89 -47.37 27.87
CA ALA A 6 32.62 -45.94 27.97
C ALA A 6 31.26 -45.62 27.34
N ALA A 7 30.34 -45.07 28.14
CA ALA A 7 29.09 -44.50 27.65
C ALA A 7 29.36 -43.08 27.13
N LEU A 8 29.30 -42.91 25.81
CA LEU A 8 29.25 -41.58 25.18
C LEU A 8 27.81 -41.06 25.25
N LEU A 9 27.54 -40.17 26.20
CA LEU A 9 26.33 -39.35 26.22
C LEU A 9 26.41 -38.33 25.08
N GLY A 10 25.72 -38.60 23.98
CA GLY A 10 25.48 -37.62 22.93
C GLY A 10 24.54 -36.54 23.44
N ALA A 11 25.07 -35.34 23.70
CA ALA A 11 24.25 -34.14 23.86
C ALA A 11 23.60 -33.83 22.51
N GLY A 12 22.28 -34.06 22.41
CA GLY A 12 21.50 -33.64 21.26
C GLY A 12 21.58 -32.12 21.12
N GLN A 13 22.14 -31.65 20.00
CA GLN A 13 22.00 -30.26 19.60
C GLN A 13 20.51 -30.02 19.36
N ALA A 14 19.85 -29.30 20.27
CA ALA A 14 18.56 -28.69 19.98
C ALA A 14 18.78 -27.73 18.81
N GLY A 15 18.41 -28.16 17.61
CA GLY A 15 18.46 -27.31 16.43
C GLY A 15 17.61 -26.08 16.69
N ALA A 16 18.23 -24.89 16.64
CA ALA A 16 17.49 -23.64 16.69
C ALA A 16 16.47 -23.65 15.55
N VAL A 17 15.18 -23.69 15.90
CA VAL A 17 14.10 -23.55 14.91
C VAL A 17 14.26 -22.16 14.32
N ALA A 18 14.56 -22.09 13.02
CA ALA A 18 14.66 -20.82 12.32
C ALA A 18 13.33 -20.06 12.49
N ALA A 19 13.40 -18.79 12.90
CA ALA A 19 12.22 -17.95 13.04
C ALA A 19 11.46 -17.91 11.70
N GLU A 20 10.14 -18.04 11.74
CA GLU A 20 9.32 -17.97 10.53
C GLU A 20 9.52 -16.60 9.84
N PRO A 21 9.61 -16.56 8.50
CA PRO A 21 9.64 -15.30 7.77
C PRO A 21 8.42 -14.45 8.08
N PHE A 22 8.58 -13.12 8.00
CA PHE A 22 7.45 -12.21 8.09
C PHE A 22 6.37 -12.57 7.07
N GLY A 23 5.11 -12.52 7.49
CA GLY A 23 3.98 -12.86 6.66
C GLY A 23 2.75 -12.04 7.01
N ILE A 24 2.07 -11.55 5.97
CA ILE A 24 0.74 -10.96 6.04
C ILE A 24 -0.29 -12.06 5.81
N GLU A 25 -1.12 -12.32 6.82
CA GLU A 25 -2.28 -13.20 6.72
C GLU A 25 -3.51 -12.37 6.33
N VAL A 26 -3.96 -12.51 5.09
CA VAL A 26 -5.15 -11.79 4.60
C VAL A 26 -6.43 -12.53 5.00
N ARG A 27 -7.37 -11.81 5.63
CA ARG A 27 -8.72 -12.29 5.94
C ARG A 27 -9.76 -11.44 5.23
N PHE A 28 -10.42 -12.01 4.23
CA PHE A 28 -11.42 -11.29 3.44
C PHE A 28 -12.76 -11.18 4.17
N LEU A 29 -13.36 -10.00 4.13
CA LEU A 29 -14.67 -9.68 4.70
C LEU A 29 -15.51 -8.89 3.68
N GLY A 30 -16.83 -8.81 3.92
CA GLY A 30 -17.74 -8.01 3.10
C GLY A 30 -18.12 -8.68 1.78
N ALA A 31 -18.26 -7.89 0.71
CA ALA A 31 -18.68 -8.39 -0.59
C ALA A 31 -17.64 -9.37 -1.18
N PRO A 32 -18.08 -10.40 -1.94
CA PRO A 32 -17.15 -11.34 -2.55
C PRO A 32 -16.27 -10.66 -3.59
N LEU A 33 -14.94 -10.86 -3.51
CA LEU A 33 -14.03 -10.50 -4.60
C LEU A 33 -14.06 -11.56 -5.70
N GLY A 34 -14.04 -11.11 -6.96
CA GLY A 34 -13.71 -11.94 -8.10
C GLY A 34 -12.28 -12.52 -8.03
N ALA A 35 -12.03 -13.58 -8.79
CA ALA A 35 -10.77 -14.33 -8.74
C ALA A 35 -9.52 -13.47 -9.07
N ALA A 36 -9.62 -12.56 -10.04
CA ALA A 36 -8.50 -11.72 -10.45
C ALA A 36 -8.11 -10.66 -9.38
N PRO A 37 -9.03 -9.82 -8.87
CA PRO A 37 -8.75 -8.93 -7.74
C PRO A 37 -8.26 -9.67 -6.49
N ARG A 38 -8.87 -10.81 -6.15
CA ARG A 38 -8.43 -11.64 -5.02
C ARG A 38 -6.99 -12.15 -5.20
N SER A 39 -6.63 -12.55 -6.41
CA SER A 39 -5.26 -12.95 -6.75
C SER A 39 -4.26 -11.79 -6.60
N ALA A 40 -4.65 -10.57 -7.00
CA ALA A 40 -3.84 -9.37 -6.84
C ALA A 40 -3.61 -9.03 -5.36
N VAL A 41 -4.66 -9.03 -4.52
CA VAL A 41 -4.55 -8.84 -3.06
C VAL A 41 -3.57 -9.83 -2.44
N ASN A 42 -3.74 -11.13 -2.73
CA ASN A 42 -2.85 -12.16 -2.18
C ASN A 42 -1.41 -12.02 -2.69
N GLU A 43 -1.20 -11.54 -3.91
CA GLU A 43 0.13 -11.26 -4.44
C GLU A 43 0.77 -10.04 -3.77
N ALA A 44 0.04 -8.94 -3.59
CA ALA A 44 0.49 -7.77 -2.86
C ALA A 44 0.97 -8.16 -1.45
N ALA A 45 0.17 -8.95 -0.72
CA ALA A 45 0.51 -9.43 0.61
C ALA A 45 1.84 -10.19 0.62
N ARG A 46 2.06 -11.09 -0.35
CA ARG A 46 3.33 -11.82 -0.49
C ARG A 46 4.51 -10.90 -0.84
N ARG A 47 4.31 -9.95 -1.76
CA ARG A 47 5.36 -9.02 -2.18
C ARG A 47 5.81 -8.14 -1.03
N VAL A 48 4.85 -7.53 -0.32
CA VAL A 48 5.11 -6.70 0.86
C VAL A 48 5.73 -7.51 2.00
N SER A 49 5.20 -8.71 2.28
CA SER A 49 5.79 -9.60 3.30
C SER A 49 7.26 -9.86 3.03
N ALA A 50 7.61 -10.08 1.76
CA ALA A 50 8.97 -10.41 1.39
C ALA A 50 9.92 -9.20 1.42
N LEU A 51 9.44 -7.97 1.54
CA LEU A 51 10.27 -6.79 1.81
C LEU A 51 10.83 -6.81 3.23
N ILE A 52 10.19 -7.51 4.16
CA ILE A 52 10.54 -7.51 5.58
C ILE A 52 11.43 -8.71 5.90
N ALA A 53 12.60 -8.44 6.50
CA ALA A 53 13.60 -9.42 6.92
C ALA A 53 13.49 -9.78 8.41
N SER A 54 12.94 -8.90 9.24
CA SER A 54 12.63 -9.20 10.64
C SER A 54 11.43 -10.14 10.75
N PRO A 55 11.42 -11.13 11.65
CA PRO A 55 10.22 -11.93 11.89
C PRO A 55 9.11 -11.07 12.51
N PHE A 56 7.87 -11.54 12.40
CA PHE A 56 6.76 -11.01 13.20
C PHE A 56 6.95 -11.42 14.67
N GLU A 57 6.73 -10.51 15.61
CA GLU A 57 6.80 -10.79 17.05
C GLU A 57 5.49 -11.44 17.53
N PRO A 58 5.48 -12.71 17.96
CA PRO A 58 4.22 -13.38 18.30
C PRO A 58 3.57 -12.79 19.54
N VAL A 59 2.30 -12.43 19.44
CA VAL A 59 1.54 -11.74 20.50
C VAL A 59 0.20 -12.43 20.76
N ARG A 60 -0.27 -12.37 22.02
CA ARG A 60 -1.61 -12.84 22.38
C ARG A 60 -2.59 -11.68 22.32
N VAL A 61 -3.75 -11.93 21.73
CA VAL A 61 -4.80 -10.94 21.53
C VAL A 61 -6.13 -11.48 22.02
N ASP A 62 -6.94 -10.60 22.60
CA ASP A 62 -8.35 -10.81 22.91
C ASP A 62 -9.12 -9.53 22.57
N VAL A 63 -9.20 -9.25 21.28
CA VAL A 63 -9.83 -8.03 20.75
C VAL A 63 -11.32 -8.28 20.50
N PRO A 64 -12.22 -7.47 21.10
CA PRO A 64 -13.65 -7.52 20.81
C PRO A 64 -13.97 -7.24 19.34
N ALA A 65 -15.15 -7.69 18.90
CA ALA A 65 -15.63 -7.33 17.58
C ALA A 65 -15.93 -5.82 17.51
N GLY A 66 -15.49 -5.16 16.45
CA GLY A 66 -15.73 -3.74 16.23
C GLY A 66 -14.78 -2.77 16.95
N GLU A 67 -13.75 -3.28 17.66
CA GLU A 67 -12.82 -2.44 18.44
C GLU A 67 -12.02 -1.47 17.55
N CYS A 68 -11.35 -1.99 16.52
CA CYS A 68 -10.58 -1.16 15.58
C CYS A 68 -11.48 -0.39 14.60
N ASP A 69 -12.47 -1.07 14.02
CA ASP A 69 -13.47 -0.46 13.15
C ASP A 69 -14.75 -1.28 13.18
N ARG A 70 -15.88 -0.59 13.07
CA ARG A 70 -17.22 -1.17 13.07
C ARG A 70 -17.33 -2.26 12.00
N GLY A 71 -17.72 -3.46 12.42
CA GLY A 71 -17.94 -4.60 11.53
C GLY A 71 -16.71 -5.51 11.35
N LEU A 72 -15.59 -5.23 12.01
CA LEU A 72 -14.52 -6.21 12.14
C LEU A 72 -14.89 -7.30 13.16
N PRO A 73 -14.56 -8.57 12.87
CA PRO A 73 -14.82 -9.68 13.79
C PRO A 73 -13.89 -9.59 15.01
N ALA A 74 -14.26 -10.27 16.09
CA ALA A 74 -13.36 -10.44 17.23
C ALA A 74 -12.09 -11.19 16.80
N LEU A 75 -10.95 -10.79 17.36
CA LEU A 75 -9.66 -11.42 17.09
C LEU A 75 -9.08 -11.98 18.39
N ARG A 76 -9.03 -13.30 18.50
CA ARG A 76 -8.59 -14.01 19.71
C ARG A 76 -7.49 -15.01 19.42
N GLY A 77 -6.61 -15.19 20.41
CA GLY A 77 -5.61 -16.25 20.40
C GLY A 77 -4.20 -15.71 20.29
N ARG A 78 -3.30 -16.50 19.70
CA ARG A 78 -1.90 -16.11 19.50
C ARG A 78 -1.68 -15.83 18.02
N LEU A 79 -1.30 -14.61 17.69
CA LEU A 79 -0.88 -14.24 16.34
C LEU A 79 0.61 -14.55 16.19
N THR A 80 0.98 -15.16 15.06
CA THR A 80 2.37 -15.40 14.66
C THR A 80 2.71 -14.72 13.34
N ARG A 81 1.76 -13.97 12.79
CA ARG A 81 1.80 -13.23 11.53
C ARG A 81 0.98 -11.97 11.68
N LEU A 82 1.26 -10.96 10.85
CA LEU A 82 0.45 -9.76 10.77
C LEU A 82 -0.89 -10.13 10.12
N VAL A 83 -1.99 -10.04 10.87
CA VAL A 83 -3.33 -10.28 10.33
C VAL A 83 -3.83 -9.00 9.69
N VAL A 84 -4.28 -9.06 8.43
CA VAL A 84 -4.91 -7.92 7.77
C VAL A 84 -6.29 -8.30 7.28
N PHE A 85 -7.31 -7.62 7.80
CA PHE A 85 -8.66 -7.76 7.31
C PHE A 85 -8.83 -6.95 6.03
N VAL A 86 -9.13 -7.60 4.91
CA VAL A 86 -9.45 -6.91 3.66
C VAL A 86 -10.96 -6.93 3.48
N ARG A 87 -11.61 -5.79 3.70
CA ARG A 87 -13.07 -5.64 3.63
C ARG A 87 -13.46 -4.97 2.32
N VAL A 88 -14.31 -5.63 1.54
CA VAL A 88 -14.90 -5.02 0.35
C VAL A 88 -16.21 -4.35 0.71
N LYS A 89 -16.24 -3.03 0.63
CA LYS A 89 -17.42 -2.18 0.87
C LYS A 89 -17.40 -0.98 -0.07
N ARG A 90 -18.53 -0.30 -0.21
CA ARG A 90 -18.56 0.97 -0.96
C ARG A 90 -17.83 2.04 -0.14
N LEU A 91 -16.87 2.70 -0.78
CA LEU A 91 -16.24 3.94 -0.32
C LEU A 91 -16.71 5.11 -1.18
N ASP A 92 -16.23 6.31 -0.88
CA ASP A 92 -16.42 7.48 -1.73
C ASP A 92 -15.79 7.25 -3.12
N ASP A 93 -16.31 7.95 -4.13
CA ASP A 93 -16.02 7.64 -5.54
C ASP A 93 -14.57 7.98 -5.95
N ASP A 94 -13.85 8.75 -5.14
CA ASP A 94 -12.44 9.15 -5.31
C ASP A 94 -11.45 8.20 -4.60
N LEU A 95 -11.93 7.22 -3.83
CA LEU A 95 -11.08 6.29 -3.08
C LEU A 95 -11.06 4.90 -3.71
N TYR A 96 -9.86 4.40 -4.01
CA TYR A 96 -9.69 3.00 -4.42
C TYR A 96 -9.66 2.06 -3.21
N ALA A 97 -8.94 2.46 -2.16
CA ALA A 97 -8.87 1.74 -0.90
C ALA A 97 -8.41 2.67 0.22
N THR A 98 -8.45 2.17 1.46
CA THR A 98 -7.76 2.76 2.61
C THR A 98 -7.16 1.66 3.47
N GLY A 99 -6.05 1.94 4.13
CA GLY A 99 -5.31 0.99 4.95
C GLY A 99 -4.81 1.62 6.24
N MET A 100 -4.97 0.92 7.37
CA MET A 100 -4.41 1.37 8.65
C MET A 100 -4.05 0.21 9.58
N PRO A 101 -3.03 0.38 10.45
CA PRO A 101 -2.84 -0.51 11.59
C PRO A 101 -3.94 -0.27 12.61
N CYS A 102 -4.32 -1.32 13.33
CA CYS A 102 -5.32 -1.25 14.38
C CYS A 102 -4.70 -1.18 15.78
N ASP A 103 -3.69 -2.01 16.04
CA ASP A 103 -2.98 -2.08 17.31
C ASP A 103 -1.49 -2.36 17.09
N LEU A 104 -0.66 -1.88 18.01
CA LEU A 104 0.79 -1.97 17.93
C LEU A 104 1.36 -2.79 19.10
N HIS A 105 2.46 -3.50 18.84
CA HIS A 105 3.16 -4.27 19.85
C HIS A 105 3.80 -3.36 20.91
N ASP A 106 3.76 -3.78 22.17
CA ASP A 106 4.48 -3.13 23.27
C ASP A 106 5.99 -3.12 22.97
N GLY A 107 6.68 -2.03 23.30
CA GLY A 107 8.11 -1.83 23.06
C GLY A 107 8.54 -1.63 21.61
N SER A 108 8.10 -2.45 20.64
CA SER A 108 8.52 -2.31 19.24
C SER A 108 7.66 -1.35 18.43
N PHE A 109 6.42 -1.11 18.86
CA PHE A 109 5.42 -0.25 18.20
C PHE A 109 5.12 -0.65 16.75
N LEU A 110 5.36 -1.92 16.41
CA LEU A 110 5.05 -2.47 15.10
C LEU A 110 3.62 -3.02 15.07
N PRO A 111 2.87 -2.81 13.97
CA PRO A 111 1.53 -3.34 13.77
C PRO A 111 1.37 -4.83 14.07
N ILE A 112 0.34 -5.17 14.85
CA ILE A 112 -0.06 -6.54 15.20
C ILE A 112 -1.13 -7.06 14.23
N TYR A 113 -2.10 -6.20 13.93
CA TYR A 113 -3.13 -6.41 12.91
C TYR A 113 -3.58 -5.08 12.33
N GLY A 114 -4.24 -5.13 11.18
CA GLY A 114 -4.77 -3.94 10.52
C GLY A 114 -5.97 -4.25 9.64
N VAL A 115 -6.48 -3.22 9.01
CA VAL A 115 -7.60 -3.29 8.08
C VAL A 115 -7.23 -2.58 6.78
N VAL A 116 -7.69 -3.16 5.67
CA VAL A 116 -7.77 -2.50 4.39
C VAL A 116 -9.24 -2.52 3.94
N ASP A 117 -9.80 -1.35 3.68
CA ASP A 117 -11.07 -1.23 3.01
C ASP A 117 -10.84 -1.06 1.51
N LEU A 118 -11.29 -2.02 0.71
CA LEU A 118 -11.20 -1.97 -0.75
C LEU A 118 -12.55 -1.51 -1.31
N ASN A 119 -12.55 -0.47 -2.14
CA ASN A 119 -13.78 0.07 -2.69
C ASN A 119 -14.44 -0.96 -3.61
N SER A 120 -15.71 -1.27 -3.35
CA SER A 120 -16.50 -2.14 -4.21
C SER A 120 -16.92 -1.48 -5.52
N ALA A 121 -16.95 -0.14 -5.57
CA ALA A 121 -17.33 0.61 -6.76
C ALA A 121 -16.21 0.53 -7.81
N GLY A 122 -16.55 0.14 -9.05
CA GLY A 122 -15.59 0.07 -10.17
C GLY A 122 -14.53 -1.02 -10.05
N LEU A 123 -14.49 -1.81 -8.96
CA LEU A 123 -13.47 -2.85 -8.75
C LEU A 123 -13.44 -3.93 -9.84
N SER A 124 -14.59 -4.22 -10.46
CA SER A 124 -14.67 -5.14 -11.60
C SER A 124 -14.03 -4.60 -12.87
N ASP A 125 -13.92 -3.27 -12.98
CA ASP A 125 -13.44 -2.56 -14.16
C ASP A 125 -11.97 -2.19 -14.02
N LEU A 126 -11.41 -2.28 -12.81
CA LEU A 126 -10.00 -2.04 -12.54
C LEU A 126 -9.12 -3.18 -13.10
N PRO A 127 -8.10 -2.85 -13.91
CA PRO A 127 -7.05 -3.78 -14.25
C PRO A 127 -6.44 -4.44 -13.01
N ARG A 128 -6.08 -5.71 -13.13
CA ARG A 128 -5.40 -6.46 -12.06
C ARG A 128 -4.15 -5.73 -11.53
N THR A 129 -3.45 -5.01 -12.41
CA THR A 129 -2.27 -4.22 -12.06
C THR A 129 -2.61 -3.06 -11.13
N ASP A 130 -3.74 -2.36 -11.35
CA ASP A 130 -4.19 -1.30 -10.45
C ASP A 130 -4.51 -1.85 -9.07
N VAL A 131 -5.28 -2.94 -9.00
CA VAL A 131 -5.58 -3.60 -7.72
C VAL A 131 -4.31 -4.06 -7.02
N LEU A 132 -3.31 -4.56 -7.75
CA LEU A 132 -2.04 -4.99 -7.17
C LEU A 132 -1.28 -3.81 -6.56
N ASP A 133 -1.14 -2.70 -7.28
CA ASP A 133 -0.39 -1.53 -6.85
C ASP A 133 -1.09 -0.84 -5.67
N THR A 134 -2.42 -0.66 -5.74
CA THR A 134 -3.23 -0.17 -4.62
C THR A 134 -3.06 -1.05 -3.39
N MET A 135 -3.13 -2.38 -3.52
CA MET A 135 -3.00 -3.25 -2.34
C MET A 135 -1.58 -3.28 -1.78
N ILE A 136 -0.53 -3.07 -2.60
CA ILE A 136 0.84 -2.89 -2.10
C ILE A 136 0.91 -1.61 -1.26
N HIS A 137 0.35 -0.51 -1.77
CA HIS A 137 0.26 0.78 -1.09
C HIS A 137 -0.47 0.63 0.27
N GLU A 138 -1.68 0.05 0.29
CA GLU A 138 -2.44 -0.09 1.53
C GLU A 138 -1.77 -1.02 2.54
N PHE A 139 -1.10 -2.09 2.10
CA PHE A 139 -0.36 -2.93 3.04
C PHE A 139 0.85 -2.21 3.63
N LEU A 140 1.47 -1.26 2.92
CA LEU A 140 2.53 -0.42 3.47
C LEU A 140 1.98 0.57 4.50
N HIS A 141 0.77 1.11 4.27
CA HIS A 141 0.04 1.86 5.29
C HIS A 141 -0.29 1.03 6.52
N VAL A 142 -0.72 -0.22 6.34
CA VAL A 142 -0.95 -1.14 7.47
C VAL A 142 0.35 -1.45 8.22
N LEU A 143 1.51 -1.45 7.56
CA LEU A 143 2.82 -1.57 8.19
C LEU A 143 3.30 -0.28 8.89
N GLY A 144 2.57 0.83 8.75
CA GLY A 144 2.88 2.07 9.46
C GLY A 144 3.49 3.18 8.60
N VAL A 145 3.81 2.92 7.33
CA VAL A 145 4.32 3.97 6.44
C VAL A 145 3.19 4.95 6.19
N GLY A 146 3.35 6.23 6.52
CA GLY A 146 2.29 7.23 6.39
C GLY A 146 1.29 7.27 7.55
N THR A 147 0.96 6.13 8.15
CA THR A 147 -0.04 6.04 9.22
C THR A 147 0.55 6.14 10.62
N LEU A 148 1.82 5.77 10.79
CA LEU A 148 2.54 5.80 12.08
C LEU A 148 3.67 6.83 12.06
N TRP A 149 3.57 7.88 11.26
CA TRP A 149 4.58 8.95 11.24
C TRP A 149 4.37 10.03 12.29
N GLU A 150 3.12 10.27 12.65
CA GLU A 150 2.75 11.12 13.77
C GLU A 150 2.90 10.38 15.10
N ARG A 151 3.39 11.09 16.12
CA ARG A 151 3.62 10.53 17.46
C ARG A 151 2.35 9.97 18.07
N ASP A 152 1.25 10.69 17.94
CA ASP A 152 -0.02 10.36 18.57
C ASP A 152 -0.65 9.09 17.97
N ALA A 153 -0.17 8.64 16.79
CA ALA A 153 -0.59 7.39 16.17
C ALA A 153 0.21 6.17 16.67
N ARG A 154 1.34 6.36 17.39
CA ARG A 154 2.23 5.27 17.83
C ARG A 154 2.03 4.91 19.29
N VAL A 155 0.83 4.43 19.61
CA VAL A 155 0.46 3.93 20.94
C VAL A 155 0.30 2.41 20.88
N SER A 156 0.96 1.71 21.79
CA SER A 156 0.90 0.25 21.91
C SER A 156 -0.35 -0.23 22.67
N VAL A 157 -0.57 -1.54 22.67
CA VAL A 157 -1.70 -2.18 23.38
C VAL A 157 -1.72 -1.91 24.89
N SER A 158 -0.56 -1.77 25.53
CA SER A 158 -0.46 -1.42 26.95
C SER A 158 -0.60 0.09 27.23
N GLY A 159 -0.62 0.92 26.19
CA GLY A 159 -0.64 2.37 26.28
C GLY A 159 0.75 3.03 26.31
N GLU A 160 1.84 2.27 26.16
CA GLU A 160 3.17 2.86 25.92
C GLU A 160 3.16 3.67 24.61
N GLN A 161 3.92 4.76 24.58
CA GLN A 161 4.03 5.64 23.41
C GLN A 161 5.45 5.66 22.87
N ASP A 162 5.57 5.74 21.54
CA ASP A 162 6.86 5.89 20.86
C ASP A 162 7.28 7.35 20.74
N ASP A 163 8.38 7.69 21.42
CA ASP A 163 8.95 9.05 21.43
C ASP A 163 9.71 9.46 20.17
N ARG A 164 9.87 8.56 19.18
CA ARG A 164 10.54 8.93 17.92
C ARG A 164 9.85 10.12 17.25
N VAL A 165 10.61 10.90 16.49
CA VAL A 165 10.10 12.07 15.75
C VAL A 165 10.46 11.90 14.29
N PHE A 166 9.45 11.70 13.46
CA PHE A 166 9.63 11.52 12.02
C PHE A 166 9.24 12.74 11.21
N LEU A 167 8.39 13.62 11.76
CA LEU A 167 7.88 14.77 11.02
C LEU A 167 8.46 16.08 11.56
N LYS A 168 8.73 17.03 10.66
CA LYS A 168 9.14 18.39 11.00
C LYS A 168 8.47 19.40 10.09
N ARG A 169 7.78 20.38 10.68
CA ARG A 169 7.22 21.52 9.94
C ARG A 169 8.33 22.45 9.48
N GLN A 170 8.33 22.82 8.21
CA GLN A 170 9.21 23.82 7.61
C GLN A 170 8.37 24.81 6.77
N GLY A 171 8.04 25.96 7.36
CA GLY A 171 7.14 26.92 6.71
C GLY A 171 5.76 26.30 6.50
N LYS A 172 5.30 26.26 5.24
CA LYS A 172 4.00 25.66 4.85
C LYS A 172 4.08 24.16 4.57
N THR A 173 5.28 23.60 4.49
CA THR A 173 5.50 22.19 4.14
C THR A 173 5.82 21.39 5.40
N THR A 174 5.34 20.15 5.49
CA THR A 174 5.82 19.19 6.47
C THR A 174 6.79 18.24 5.80
N LEU A 175 7.92 17.98 6.47
CA LEU A 175 8.95 17.07 5.98
C LEU A 175 8.99 15.81 6.82
N TYR A 176 9.19 14.66 6.18
CA TYR A 176 9.71 13.48 6.83
C TYR A 176 11.22 13.61 7.03
N VAL A 177 11.71 13.40 8.25
CA VAL A 177 13.08 13.68 8.68
C VAL A 177 13.81 12.49 9.30
N ALA A 178 13.20 11.31 9.30
CA ALA A 178 13.84 10.14 9.89
C ALA A 178 15.03 9.65 9.03
N PRO A 179 16.11 9.16 9.68
CA PRO A 179 17.43 9.11 9.06
C PRO A 179 17.56 8.14 7.89
N ARG A 180 16.88 6.99 7.91
CA ARG A 180 17.04 5.95 6.87
C ARG A 180 16.36 6.37 5.57
N ALA A 181 15.11 6.82 5.62
CA ALA A 181 14.40 7.32 4.44
C ALA A 181 15.10 8.56 3.87
N VAL A 182 15.54 9.50 4.72
CA VAL A 182 16.25 10.71 4.25
C VAL A 182 17.58 10.37 3.58
N ALA A 183 18.32 9.38 4.10
CA ALA A 183 19.54 8.91 3.46
C ALA A 183 19.25 8.28 2.07
N ALA A 184 18.21 7.45 1.97
CA ALA A 184 17.77 6.87 0.71
C ALA A 184 17.32 7.95 -0.30
N PHE A 185 16.52 8.92 0.14
CA PHE A 185 16.10 10.06 -0.67
C PHE A 185 17.29 10.83 -1.26
N ARG A 186 18.29 11.13 -0.44
CA ARG A 186 19.52 11.81 -0.88
C ARG A 186 20.31 10.97 -1.88
N ALA A 187 20.41 9.66 -1.67
CA ALA A 187 21.07 8.74 -2.60
C ALA A 187 20.37 8.69 -3.96
N LEU A 188 19.05 8.93 -3.99
CA LEU A 188 18.27 9.03 -5.22
C LEU A 188 18.37 10.41 -5.91
N GLY A 189 19.13 11.36 -5.34
CA GLY A 189 19.32 12.72 -5.87
C GLY A 189 18.47 13.79 -5.18
N GLY A 190 17.71 13.42 -4.15
CA GLY A 190 16.87 14.32 -3.38
C GLY A 190 17.68 15.37 -2.62
N ARG A 191 17.11 16.56 -2.43
CA ARG A 191 17.75 17.70 -1.77
C ARG A 191 16.96 18.15 -0.55
N GLY A 192 17.60 18.94 0.31
CA GLY A 192 16.96 19.54 1.48
C GLY A 192 17.16 18.76 2.78
N ALA A 193 16.44 19.22 3.81
CA ALA A 193 16.56 18.72 5.18
C ALA A 193 15.73 17.45 5.46
N GLY A 194 14.81 17.11 4.56
CA GLY A 194 13.90 15.96 4.67
C GLY A 194 13.15 15.74 3.35
N ILE A 195 12.20 14.80 3.36
CA ILE A 195 11.35 14.48 2.21
C ILE A 195 10.03 15.25 2.35
N PRO A 196 9.61 16.05 1.36
CA PRO A 196 8.30 16.69 1.38
C PRO A 196 7.16 15.68 1.44
N LEU A 197 6.14 15.99 2.23
CA LEU A 197 4.91 15.20 2.34
C LEU A 197 3.74 15.93 1.70
N ASP A 198 2.77 15.16 1.23
CA ASP A 198 1.45 15.69 0.87
C ASP A 198 0.76 16.29 2.12
N PRO A 199 -0.25 17.16 1.93
CA PRO A 199 -0.95 17.81 3.04
C PRO A 199 -1.61 16.86 4.04
N ASP A 200 -1.92 15.63 3.64
CA ASP A 200 -2.47 14.59 4.50
C ASP A 200 -1.46 13.97 5.48
N LEU A 201 -0.17 14.27 5.31
CA LEU A 201 0.95 13.75 6.10
C LEU A 201 1.14 12.23 6.01
N GLY A 202 0.34 11.53 5.20
CA GLY A 202 0.37 10.08 4.99
C GLY A 202 1.16 9.68 3.75
N HIS A 203 1.35 10.60 2.81
CA HIS A 203 2.01 10.32 1.54
C HIS A 203 3.26 11.16 1.31
N TRP A 204 4.17 10.59 0.53
CA TRP A 204 5.23 11.39 -0.10
C TRP A 204 4.60 12.41 -1.03
N ALA A 205 5.11 13.64 -1.03
CA ALA A 205 4.60 14.66 -1.95
C ALA A 205 4.79 14.21 -3.41
N GLY A 206 3.71 14.24 -4.18
CA GLY A 206 3.72 13.78 -5.57
C GLY A 206 4.77 14.47 -6.44
N GLU A 207 4.95 15.77 -6.28
CA GLU A 207 5.98 16.54 -7.00
C GLU A 207 7.41 16.16 -6.64
N ALA A 208 7.62 15.51 -5.48
CA ALA A 208 8.93 15.08 -5.03
C ALA A 208 9.30 13.69 -5.56
N VAL A 209 8.34 12.76 -5.66
CA VAL A 209 8.62 11.34 -5.94
C VAL A 209 7.83 10.74 -7.11
N CYS A 210 6.91 11.50 -7.72
CA CYS A 210 6.05 11.07 -8.81
C CYS A 210 5.39 9.70 -8.58
N SER A 211 5.78 8.69 -9.36
CA SER A 211 5.15 7.36 -9.40
C SER A 211 5.61 6.43 -8.28
N GLU A 212 6.41 6.87 -7.30
CA GLU A 212 6.70 6.03 -6.13
C GLU A 212 5.40 5.57 -5.47
N VAL A 213 5.34 4.31 -5.05
CA VAL A 213 4.07 3.68 -4.66
C VAL A 213 3.36 4.37 -3.50
N LEU A 214 4.06 5.06 -2.58
CA LEU A 214 3.49 5.81 -1.44
C LEU A 214 3.23 7.30 -1.74
N SER A 215 3.30 7.70 -3.01
CA SER A 215 2.87 9.01 -3.46
C SER A 215 1.34 9.08 -3.52
N GLY A 216 0.74 10.15 -3.00
CA GLY A 216 -0.71 10.37 -3.04
C GLY A 216 -1.25 10.52 -4.47
N SER A 217 -0.38 10.88 -5.41
CA SER A 217 -0.68 11.01 -6.84
C SER A 217 -0.02 9.93 -7.70
N SER A 218 0.44 8.82 -7.10
CA SER A 218 1.23 7.78 -7.81
C SER A 218 0.56 7.26 -9.09
N GLY A 219 -0.77 7.17 -9.11
CA GLY A 219 -1.59 6.74 -10.24
C GLY A 219 -1.73 7.75 -11.38
N GLU A 220 -1.34 9.02 -11.18
CA GLU A 220 -1.48 10.10 -12.16
C GLU A 220 -0.32 10.15 -13.18
N TYR A 221 0.73 9.34 -13.01
CA TYR A 221 1.96 9.44 -13.80
C TYR A 221 2.04 8.38 -14.91
N THR A 222 2.57 8.79 -16.07
CA THR A 222 2.77 7.88 -17.22
C THR A 222 3.85 6.84 -16.93
N GLY A 223 3.72 5.65 -17.52
CA GLY A 223 4.76 4.61 -17.47
C GLY A 223 4.61 3.55 -16.38
N ARG A 224 3.51 3.57 -15.62
CA ARG A 224 2.94 2.50 -14.74
C ARG A 224 3.93 1.44 -14.24
N LEU A 225 4.95 1.91 -13.55
CA LEU A 225 5.59 1.16 -12.49
C LEU A 225 5.44 2.04 -11.26
N ASN A 226 4.64 1.59 -10.29
CA ASN A 226 4.57 2.19 -8.97
C ASN A 226 5.47 1.38 -8.02
N PRO A 227 6.81 1.61 -8.04
CA PRO A 227 7.73 0.78 -7.29
C PRO A 227 7.65 1.06 -5.80
N VAL A 228 7.83 -0.01 -5.01
CA VAL A 228 8.36 0.13 -3.65
C VAL A 228 9.86 0.44 -3.79
N SER A 229 10.24 1.69 -3.58
CA SER A 229 11.60 2.15 -3.78
C SER A 229 12.46 2.01 -2.50
N PRO A 230 13.79 2.25 -2.57
CA PRO A 230 14.63 2.37 -1.38
C PRO A 230 14.16 3.44 -0.39
N LEU A 231 13.42 4.47 -0.85
CA LEU A 231 12.85 5.52 0.00
C LEU A 231 11.86 4.92 1.03
N THR A 232 10.86 4.20 0.52
CA THR A 232 9.81 3.57 1.34
C THR A 232 10.38 2.44 2.22
N LEU A 233 11.39 1.72 1.74
CA LEU A 233 12.12 0.76 2.58
C LEU A 233 12.87 1.43 3.72
N GLY A 234 13.48 2.59 3.49
CA GLY A 234 14.09 3.39 4.56
C GLY A 234 13.06 3.81 5.61
N ALA A 235 11.85 4.20 5.19
CA ALA A 235 10.77 4.54 6.13
C ALA A 235 10.32 3.34 6.99
N LEU A 236 10.30 2.14 6.42
CA LEU A 236 10.10 0.90 7.18
C LEU A 236 11.23 0.63 8.19
N GLU A 237 12.49 0.87 7.81
CA GLU A 237 13.62 0.76 8.75
C GLU A 237 13.52 1.78 9.89
N ASP A 238 13.12 3.02 9.59
CA ASP A 238 12.93 4.07 10.60
C ASP A 238 11.81 3.71 11.60
N LEU A 239 10.75 3.02 11.15
CA LEU A 239 9.69 2.45 12.00
C LEU A 239 10.18 1.29 12.89
N GLY A 240 11.30 0.64 12.54
CA GLY A 240 11.91 -0.43 13.34
C GLY A 240 11.89 -1.81 12.68
N TYR A 241 11.43 -1.92 11.43
CA TYR A 241 11.57 -3.16 10.67
C TYR A 241 13.04 -3.38 10.26
N ARG A 242 13.46 -4.64 10.15
CA ARG A 242 14.60 -4.96 9.27
C ARG A 242 14.06 -5.27 7.89
N VAL A 243 14.62 -4.66 6.86
CA VAL A 243 14.15 -4.83 5.48
C VAL A 243 15.15 -5.61 4.61
N GLN A 244 14.65 -6.18 3.52
CA GLN A 244 15.43 -6.83 2.48
C GLN A 244 15.83 -5.79 1.43
N GLY A 245 16.92 -5.05 1.65
CA GLY A 245 17.34 -3.95 0.77
C GLY A 245 17.49 -4.34 -0.72
N GLY A 246 17.89 -5.58 -1.01
CA GLY A 246 17.97 -6.10 -2.38
C GLY A 246 16.63 -6.36 -3.08
N ARG A 247 15.49 -6.15 -2.40
CA ARG A 247 14.14 -6.28 -2.97
C ARG A 247 13.49 -4.94 -3.29
N ALA A 248 14.19 -3.83 -3.04
CA ALA A 248 13.78 -2.53 -3.56
C ALA A 248 13.68 -2.58 -5.09
N ALA A 249 12.60 -2.06 -5.65
CA ALA A 249 12.55 -1.86 -7.09
C ALA A 249 13.48 -0.69 -7.48
N PRO A 250 14.19 -0.77 -8.62
CA PRO A 250 14.96 0.35 -9.13
C PRO A 250 14.07 1.58 -9.26
N PHE A 251 14.53 2.69 -8.73
CA PHE A 251 13.81 3.94 -8.74
C PHE A 251 14.80 5.09 -8.87
N ARG A 252 14.36 6.17 -9.50
CA ARG A 252 15.09 7.43 -9.59
C ARG A 252 14.10 8.53 -9.37
N LEU A 253 14.50 9.54 -8.60
CA LEU A 253 13.69 10.74 -8.49
C LEU A 253 13.58 11.42 -9.85
N PRO A 254 12.45 12.09 -10.14
CA PRO A 254 12.32 12.90 -11.33
C PRO A 254 13.44 13.94 -11.40
N VAL A 255 13.93 14.19 -12.61
CA VAL A 255 14.79 15.35 -12.89
C VAL A 255 13.91 16.36 -13.62
N GLY A 256 13.56 17.46 -12.97
CA GLY A 256 12.61 18.43 -13.51
C GLY A 256 11.17 18.10 -13.10
N ALA A 257 10.21 18.20 -14.02
CA ALA A 257 8.81 17.92 -13.74
C ALA A 257 8.50 16.42 -13.83
N CYS A 258 7.55 15.96 -13.03
CA CYS A 258 7.00 14.61 -13.16
C CYS A 258 6.30 14.42 -14.52
N PRO A 259 6.51 13.28 -15.20
CA PRO A 259 5.77 12.97 -16.41
C PRO A 259 4.33 12.55 -16.06
N VAL A 260 3.45 13.55 -15.90
CA VAL A 260 2.01 13.34 -15.69
C VAL A 260 1.39 12.66 -16.90
N GLN A 261 0.41 11.78 -16.66
CA GLN A 261 -0.56 11.43 -17.70
C GLN A 261 -1.17 12.74 -18.19
N ALA A 262 -1.15 12.97 -19.50
CA ALA A 262 -1.99 14.01 -20.06
C ALA A 262 -3.41 13.71 -19.61
N ASP A 263 -4.12 14.72 -19.10
CA ASP A 263 -5.54 14.58 -18.82
C ASP A 263 -6.20 13.85 -19.99
N PRO A 264 -7.08 12.86 -19.73
CA PRO A 264 -7.95 12.41 -20.79
C PRO A 264 -8.57 13.67 -21.40
N PRO A 265 -8.61 13.77 -22.73
CA PRO A 265 -9.06 14.97 -23.42
C PRO A 265 -10.37 15.41 -22.80
N ALA A 266 -10.48 16.67 -22.36
CA ALA A 266 -11.65 17.17 -21.65
C ALA A 266 -12.93 16.70 -22.35
N VAL A 267 -13.63 15.75 -21.71
CA VAL A 267 -14.80 15.14 -22.31
C VAL A 267 -15.98 16.07 -22.04
N PRO A 268 -16.64 16.61 -23.07
CA PRO A 268 -17.74 17.54 -22.83
C PRO A 268 -18.84 16.86 -22.02
N ALA A 269 -19.38 17.54 -21.00
CA ALA A 269 -20.46 17.01 -20.15
C ALA A 269 -21.72 16.60 -20.94
N GLY A 270 -21.89 17.11 -22.16
CA GLY A 270 -22.98 16.75 -23.10
C GLY A 270 -22.60 15.73 -24.18
N GLY A 271 -21.42 15.11 -24.11
CA GLY A 271 -20.90 14.20 -25.13
C GLY A 271 -20.16 14.89 -26.28
N PHE A 272 -19.44 14.13 -27.10
CA PHE A 272 -18.71 14.68 -28.24
C PHE A 272 -19.64 15.18 -29.33
N ALA A 273 -19.28 16.30 -29.98
CA ALA A 273 -20.06 16.90 -31.06
C ALA A 273 -20.10 16.04 -32.36
N SER A 274 -19.16 15.12 -32.53
CA SER A 274 -19.11 14.14 -33.63
C SER A 274 -18.08 13.05 -33.31
N CYS A 275 -18.11 11.93 -34.04
CA CYS A 275 -17.08 10.90 -33.93
C CYS A 275 -15.70 11.40 -34.37
N ALA A 276 -15.65 12.36 -35.29
CA ALA A 276 -14.42 13.05 -35.65
C ALA A 276 -13.87 13.87 -34.47
N ALA A 277 -14.74 14.55 -33.71
CA ALA A 277 -14.34 15.26 -32.49
C ALA A 277 -13.85 14.28 -31.41
N ALA A 278 -14.51 13.13 -31.23
CA ALA A 278 -14.05 12.08 -30.32
C ALA A 278 -12.67 11.53 -30.70
N ARG A 279 -12.43 11.28 -32.01
CA ARG A 279 -11.12 10.85 -32.54
C ARG A 279 -10.05 11.91 -32.40
N ALA A 280 -10.36 13.16 -32.75
CA ALA A 280 -9.43 14.28 -32.66
C ALA A 280 -9.07 14.60 -31.21
N ALA A 281 -10.01 14.38 -30.29
CA ALA A 281 -9.75 14.42 -28.86
C ALA A 281 -8.81 13.28 -28.46
N GLY A 282 -8.93 12.09 -29.04
CA GLY A 282 -8.15 10.91 -28.66
C GLY A 282 -8.92 9.99 -27.70
N ALA A 283 -10.25 10.07 -27.72
CA ALA A 283 -11.10 9.18 -26.94
C ALA A 283 -10.91 7.71 -27.38
N ALA A 284 -10.96 6.79 -26.42
CA ALA A 284 -10.98 5.36 -26.71
C ALA A 284 -12.32 5.00 -27.40
N LEU A 285 -12.25 4.54 -28.66
CA LEU A 285 -13.39 4.13 -29.47
C LEU A 285 -13.47 2.61 -29.60
N PRO A 286 -14.68 2.03 -29.75
CA PRO A 286 -15.99 2.69 -29.79
C PRO A 286 -16.45 3.20 -28.42
N LEU A 287 -17.25 4.27 -28.40
CA LEU A 287 -17.84 4.83 -27.19
C LEU A 287 -19.07 4.02 -26.79
N ARG A 288 -19.16 3.63 -25.52
CA ARG A 288 -20.31 2.85 -25.00
C ARG A 288 -21.40 3.76 -24.44
N ARG A 289 -22.66 3.34 -24.56
CA ARG A 289 -23.78 4.00 -23.89
C ARG A 289 -23.51 4.12 -22.38
N GLY A 290 -23.58 5.35 -21.86
CA GLY A 290 -23.28 5.67 -20.46
C GLY A 290 -21.81 6.05 -20.19
N GLN A 291 -20.90 5.85 -21.15
CA GLN A 291 -19.53 6.35 -21.06
C GLN A 291 -19.52 7.89 -21.18
N LEU A 292 -18.67 8.56 -20.41
CA LEU A 292 -18.41 9.99 -20.59
C LEU A 292 -18.00 10.24 -22.05
N GLY A 293 -18.66 11.20 -22.71
CA GLY A 293 -18.40 11.52 -24.11
C GLY A 293 -19.39 10.87 -25.08
N TYR A 294 -20.10 9.83 -24.66
CA TYR A 294 -21.19 9.26 -25.44
C TYR A 294 -22.40 10.20 -25.46
N ARG A 295 -23.05 10.29 -26.63
CA ARG A 295 -24.42 10.81 -26.76
C ARG A 295 -25.16 9.98 -27.81
N PRO A 296 -26.49 9.82 -27.70
CA PRO A 296 -27.28 9.03 -28.66
C PRO A 296 -27.07 9.45 -30.13
N GLY A 297 -26.82 10.74 -30.39
CA GLY A 297 -26.55 11.25 -31.75
C GLY A 297 -25.21 10.83 -32.37
N LEU A 298 -24.37 10.05 -31.67
CA LEU A 298 -23.15 9.44 -32.22
C LEU A 298 -23.32 7.96 -32.58
N ASP A 299 -24.41 7.35 -32.10
CA ASP A 299 -24.77 5.94 -32.22
C ASP A 299 -25.82 5.82 -33.33
N GLY A 300 -25.35 5.77 -34.58
CA GLY A 300 -26.21 5.92 -35.77
C GLY A 300 -27.14 4.73 -36.02
N ASP A 301 -26.76 3.53 -35.57
CA ASP A 301 -27.54 2.30 -35.63
C ASP A 301 -28.20 1.93 -34.30
N GLY A 302 -27.86 2.62 -33.20
CA GLY A 302 -28.60 2.59 -31.94
C GLY A 302 -28.31 1.35 -31.08
N ASP A 303 -27.23 0.63 -31.37
CA ASP A 303 -26.89 -0.64 -30.73
C ASP A 303 -26.19 -0.47 -29.37
N GLY A 304 -25.84 0.77 -29.02
CA GLY A 304 -25.16 1.13 -27.78
C GLY A 304 -23.67 1.36 -27.93
N LEU A 305 -23.12 1.26 -29.15
CA LEU A 305 -21.73 1.51 -29.50
C LEU A 305 -21.65 2.65 -30.54
N ALA A 306 -21.17 3.81 -30.11
CA ALA A 306 -20.95 4.95 -30.98
C ALA A 306 -19.53 4.95 -31.56
N CYS A 307 -19.40 5.51 -32.78
CA CYS A 307 -18.09 5.77 -33.41
C CYS A 307 -17.24 4.52 -33.70
N GLU A 308 -17.90 3.41 -34.03
CA GLU A 308 -17.26 2.13 -34.37
C GLU A 308 -16.49 2.15 -35.71
N ARG A 309 -16.67 3.21 -36.50
CA ARG A 309 -16.11 3.38 -37.85
C ARG A 309 -15.39 4.72 -38.01
#